data_AF-A0A846YLD1-F1
#
_entry.id   AF-A0A846YLD1-F1
#
_cell.length_a   1.000
_cell.length_b   1.000
_cell.length_c   1.000
_cell.angle_alpha   90.00
_cell.angle_beta   90.00
_cell.angle_gamma   90.00
#
_symmetry.space_group_name_H-M   'P 1'
#
loop_
_entity.id
_entity.type
_entity.pdbx_description
1 polymer ?
#
loop_
_entity_poly.entity_id
_entity_poly.type
_entity_poly.pdbx_seq_one_letter_code
_entity_poly.pdbx_strand_id
1 'polypeptide(L)'
;MRPTARLQRVGPRLLGATVGAAALFFAAAPAAALPGTPERVQADNGPNPLVELHSYCSAPGQVGHLADGTTVYCSPVSGSDTFAWSYYTEALPMDPNTIDYNCDSASCTYPDGSQVPVEQRCGMQCGEPPTPGDVQNHLNNARR
;
A
#
# COMPACT_ATOMS: atom_id res chain seq x y z
N MET A 1 70.82 -6.65 14.55
CA MET A 1 71.63 -7.51 13.67
C MET A 1 70.83 -8.78 13.39
N ARG A 2 70.53 -9.09 12.12
CA ARG A 2 70.00 -10.41 11.67
C ARG A 2 71.20 -11.39 11.58
N PRO A 3 71.02 -12.72 11.64
CA PRO A 3 70.56 -13.47 10.46
C PRO A 3 69.53 -14.58 10.77
N THR A 4 68.48 -14.79 9.97
CA THR A 4 68.39 -15.39 8.62
C THR A 4 68.32 -16.92 8.63
N ALA A 5 67.24 -17.41 8.01
CA ALA A 5 66.83 -18.79 7.74
C ALA A 5 67.88 -19.67 7.02
N ARG A 6 67.60 -20.97 6.85
CA ARG A 6 67.52 -21.65 5.52
C ARG A 6 67.19 -23.16 5.63
N LEU A 7 66.25 -23.60 4.76
CA LEU A 7 66.24 -24.78 3.85
C LEU A 7 66.51 -26.19 4.45
N GLN A 8 65.99 -27.33 3.99
CA GLN A 8 65.32 -27.78 2.76
C GLN A 8 64.96 -29.27 3.00
N ARG A 9 63.81 -29.76 2.49
CA ARG A 9 63.83 -31.02 1.72
C ARG A 9 62.62 -31.15 0.81
N VAL A 10 62.92 -31.63 -0.39
CA VAL A 10 62.12 -31.68 -1.60
C VAL A 10 61.76 -33.13 -1.90
N GLY A 11 60.49 -33.39 -2.21
CA GLY A 11 60.04 -34.33 -3.27
C GLY A 11 59.46 -35.70 -2.85
N PRO A 12 58.69 -36.38 -3.74
CA PRO A 12 58.53 -36.12 -5.18
C PRO A 12 57.07 -35.94 -5.69
N ARG A 13 56.98 -35.48 -6.95
CA ARG A 13 55.79 -35.23 -7.78
C ARG A 13 55.28 -36.51 -8.45
N LEU A 14 54.01 -36.54 -8.92
CA LEU A 14 53.62 -36.74 -10.35
C LEU A 14 52.09 -36.93 -10.54
N LEU A 15 51.54 -36.18 -11.52
CA LEU A 15 50.30 -36.32 -12.31
C LEU A 15 48.94 -36.40 -11.59
N GLY A 16 47.87 -35.73 -12.00
CA GLY A 16 47.55 -35.13 -13.29
C GLY A 16 46.19 -35.63 -13.79
N ALA A 17 45.15 -34.82 -13.55
CA ALA A 17 43.86 -34.70 -14.27
C ALA A 17 42.92 -35.92 -14.44
N THR A 18 41.71 -35.81 -13.87
CA THR A 18 40.46 -36.14 -14.57
C THR A 18 39.34 -35.18 -14.18
N VAL A 19 38.77 -34.55 -15.21
CA VAL A 19 37.57 -33.72 -15.20
C VAL A 19 36.35 -34.59 -14.90
N GLY A 20 35.46 -34.14 -14.02
CA GLY A 20 34.19 -34.79 -13.73
C GLY A 20 33.24 -33.82 -13.03
N ALA A 21 32.45 -33.11 -13.82
CA ALA A 21 31.39 -32.23 -13.33
C ALA A 21 30.30 -33.05 -12.64
N ALA A 22 29.96 -32.70 -11.40
CA ALA A 22 28.74 -33.14 -10.74
C ALA A 22 28.07 -31.90 -10.13
N ALA A 23 26.97 -31.49 -10.75
CA ALA A 23 26.10 -30.42 -10.28
C ALA A 23 25.47 -30.84 -8.94
N LEU A 24 25.81 -30.15 -7.86
CA LEU A 24 25.08 -30.26 -6.61
C LEU A 24 24.00 -29.18 -6.61
N PHE A 25 22.78 -29.66 -6.78
CA PHE A 25 21.54 -28.91 -6.76
C PHE A 25 21.38 -28.14 -5.45
N PHE A 26 21.09 -26.85 -5.56
CA PHE A 26 20.61 -26.02 -4.46
C PHE A 26 19.23 -26.51 -4.04
N ALA A 27 19.12 -27.17 -2.89
CA ALA A 27 17.84 -27.36 -2.22
C ALA A 27 17.53 -26.10 -1.41
N ALA A 28 16.83 -25.14 -2.02
CA ALA A 28 16.26 -24.01 -1.32
C ALA A 28 15.04 -24.50 -0.51
N ALA A 29 15.08 -24.35 0.81
CA ALA A 29 13.95 -24.59 1.69
C ALA A 29 12.82 -23.58 1.39
N PRO A 30 11.53 -23.97 1.43
CA PRO A 30 10.46 -23.00 1.37
C PRO A 30 10.40 -22.28 2.72
N ALA A 31 10.73 -20.99 2.71
CA ALA A 31 10.40 -20.11 3.83
C ALA A 31 8.87 -20.05 3.93
N ALA A 32 8.31 -20.61 5.00
CA ALA A 32 6.93 -20.40 5.37
C ALA A 32 6.74 -18.91 5.67
N ALA A 33 6.11 -18.17 4.76
CA ALA A 33 5.69 -16.81 5.00
C ALA A 33 4.57 -16.82 6.05
N LEU A 34 4.87 -16.25 7.21
CA LEU A 34 3.88 -15.94 8.25
C LEU A 34 2.89 -14.88 7.71
N PRO A 35 1.62 -14.91 8.16
CA PRO A 35 0.60 -13.98 7.72
C PRO A 35 1.00 -12.55 8.11
N GLY A 36 0.81 -11.63 7.15
CA GLY A 36 1.20 -10.24 7.24
C GLY A 36 0.76 -9.58 8.54
N THR A 37 1.74 -9.09 9.29
CA THR A 37 1.51 -7.90 10.11
C THR A 37 0.96 -6.81 9.18
N PRO A 38 -0.15 -6.14 9.52
CA PRO A 38 -0.52 -4.92 8.81
C PRO A 38 0.65 -3.97 9.03
N GLU A 39 1.44 -3.79 7.99
CA GLU A 39 2.45 -2.76 7.91
C GLU A 39 1.66 -1.46 8.08
N ARG A 40 1.66 -0.91 9.30
CA ARG A 40 1.27 0.48 9.51
C ARG A 40 2.29 1.26 8.69
N VAL A 41 1.92 1.54 7.44
CA VAL A 41 2.69 2.38 6.53
C VAL A 41 2.84 3.70 7.26
N GLN A 42 4.06 3.92 7.71
CA GLN A 42 4.44 5.11 8.44
C GLN A 42 4.21 6.28 7.48
N ALA A 43 3.29 7.17 7.84
CA ALA A 43 3.08 8.41 7.10
C ALA A 43 4.44 9.07 6.88
N ASP A 44 4.84 9.18 5.61
CA ASP A 44 6.12 9.75 5.22
C ASP A 44 6.15 11.21 5.69
N ASN A 45 7.18 11.60 6.46
CA ASN A 45 7.21 12.89 7.17
C ASN A 45 7.66 14.05 6.26
N GLY A 46 7.37 13.97 4.96
CA GLY A 46 7.53 15.07 4.02
C GLY A 46 6.36 16.07 4.10
N PRO A 47 6.44 17.23 3.43
CA PRO A 47 5.26 18.06 3.21
C PRO A 47 4.26 17.25 2.38
N ASN A 48 3.21 16.75 3.01
CA ASN A 48 2.14 16.02 2.33
C ASN A 48 1.58 16.86 1.16
N PRO A 49 1.39 16.29 -0.04
CA PRO A 49 0.96 17.02 -1.22
C PRO A 49 -0.46 17.59 -1.06
N LEU A 50 -0.70 18.74 -1.71
CA LEU A 50 -2.05 19.22 -1.97
C LEU A 50 -2.68 18.37 -3.09
N VAL A 51 -3.85 17.80 -2.83
CA VAL A 51 -4.52 16.84 -3.72
C VAL A 51 -6.00 17.15 -3.88
N GLU A 52 -6.60 16.59 -4.93
CA GLU A 52 -8.04 16.67 -5.18
C GLU A 52 -8.71 15.37 -4.71
N LEU A 53 -9.83 15.49 -4.01
CA LEU A 53 -10.63 14.33 -3.62
C LEU A 53 -11.08 13.56 -4.87
N HIS A 54 -11.20 12.24 -4.77
CA HIS A 54 -11.54 11.32 -5.89
C HIS A 54 -10.48 11.13 -6.95
N SER A 55 -9.52 12.06 -7.09
CA SER A 55 -8.45 11.89 -8.07
C SER A 55 -7.61 10.65 -7.77
N TYR A 56 -7.10 10.01 -8.83
CA TYR A 56 -6.29 8.82 -8.69
C TYR A 56 -4.92 9.13 -8.09
N CYS A 57 -4.39 8.17 -7.36
CA CYS A 57 -3.07 8.23 -6.75
C CYS A 57 -2.27 6.97 -7.08
N SER A 58 -0.95 7.07 -6.98
CA SER A 58 -0.06 6.05 -7.55
C SER A 58 0.25 4.89 -6.60
N ALA A 59 0.15 5.10 -5.29
CA ALA A 59 0.53 4.11 -4.30
C ALA A 59 -0.31 4.21 -3.02
N PRO A 60 -0.80 3.09 -2.46
CA PRO A 60 -1.61 3.10 -1.26
C PRO A 60 -0.81 3.58 -0.05
N GLY A 61 -1.52 4.11 0.94
CA GLY A 61 -0.91 4.56 2.21
C GLY A 61 -0.21 5.92 2.11
N GLN A 62 -0.21 6.58 0.95
CA GLN A 62 0.16 7.98 0.86
C GLN A 62 -0.83 8.86 1.62
N VAL A 63 -0.34 9.97 2.17
CA VAL A 63 -1.14 10.96 2.88
C VAL A 63 -1.06 12.28 2.13
N GLY A 64 -2.20 12.89 1.85
CA GLY A 64 -2.33 14.18 1.19
C GLY A 64 -3.22 15.12 1.99
N HIS A 65 -3.32 16.37 1.56
CA HIS A 65 -4.28 17.34 2.11
C HIS A 65 -5.11 17.96 1.00
N LEU A 66 -6.38 18.20 1.28
CA LEU A 66 -7.26 18.99 0.41
C LEU A 66 -7.01 20.49 0.60
N ALA A 67 -7.61 21.31 -0.26
CA ALA A 67 -7.45 22.77 -0.22
C ALA A 67 -7.94 23.43 1.09
N ASP A 68 -8.84 22.76 1.81
CA ASP A 68 -9.35 23.18 3.12
C ASP A 68 -8.47 22.71 4.30
N GLY A 69 -7.37 22.00 4.02
CA GLY A 69 -6.48 21.43 5.04
C GLY A 69 -6.91 20.05 5.55
N THR A 70 -7.99 19.47 5.03
CA THR A 70 -8.43 18.12 5.38
C THR A 70 -7.41 17.09 4.93
N THR A 71 -6.97 16.24 5.85
CA THR A 71 -6.11 15.07 5.54
C THR A 71 -6.92 13.99 4.82
N VAL A 72 -6.35 13.48 3.73
CA VAL A 72 -6.86 12.37 2.94
C VAL A 72 -5.77 11.33 2.71
N TYR A 73 -6.19 10.13 2.38
CA TYR A 73 -5.35 8.95 2.23
C TYR A 73 -5.50 8.38 0.83
N CYS A 74 -4.41 7.92 0.25
CA CYS A 74 -4.47 7.16 -0.99
C CYS A 74 -4.88 5.73 -0.64
N SER A 75 -6.10 5.37 -1.01
CA SER A 75 -6.72 4.10 -0.60
C SER A 75 -7.04 3.24 -1.80
N PRO A 76 -6.88 1.91 -1.68
CA PRO A 76 -7.18 0.98 -2.77
C PRO A 76 -8.67 0.96 -3.06
N VAL A 77 -9.03 0.77 -4.33
CA VAL A 77 -10.41 0.51 -4.74
C VAL A 77 -10.63 -1.01 -4.78
N SER A 78 -11.70 -1.47 -4.12
CA SER A 78 -12.00 -2.90 -4.02
C SER A 78 -12.32 -3.48 -5.39
N GLY A 79 -11.68 -4.59 -5.74
CA GLY A 79 -11.90 -5.27 -7.02
C GLY A 79 -11.21 -4.60 -8.22
N SER A 80 -10.29 -3.65 -7.99
CA SER A 80 -9.44 -3.07 -9.03
C SER A 80 -7.97 -2.97 -8.58
N ASP A 81 -7.10 -2.62 -9.53
CA ASP A 81 -5.68 -2.29 -9.27
C ASP A 81 -5.45 -0.77 -9.16
N THR A 82 -6.50 0.00 -8.83
CA THR A 82 -6.46 1.46 -8.77
C THR A 82 -6.52 1.99 -7.34
N PHE A 83 -6.00 3.19 -7.13
CA PHE A 83 -6.05 3.90 -5.86
C PHE A 83 -6.62 5.29 -6.06
N ALA A 84 -7.43 5.75 -5.11
CA ALA A 84 -8.03 7.08 -5.14
C ALA A 84 -7.83 7.79 -3.80
N TRP A 85 -7.72 9.12 -3.85
CA TRP A 85 -7.69 9.94 -2.64
C TRP A 85 -9.04 9.88 -1.92
N SER A 86 -9.00 9.47 -0.66
CA SER A 86 -10.16 9.21 0.18
C SER A 86 -10.03 9.77 1.59
N TYR A 87 -11.16 10.04 2.23
CA TYR A 87 -11.22 10.29 3.66
C TYR A 87 -10.89 9.04 4.52
N TYR A 88 -10.94 7.85 3.92
CA TYR A 88 -10.72 6.58 4.60
C TYR A 88 -9.34 6.02 4.27
N THR A 89 -8.71 5.33 5.22
CA THR A 89 -7.49 4.54 5.00
C THR A 89 -7.78 3.14 4.44
N GLU A 90 -9.02 2.68 4.60
CA GLU A 90 -9.47 1.37 4.17
C GLU A 90 -9.84 1.35 2.69
N ALA A 91 -9.95 0.13 2.13
CA ALA A 91 -10.33 -0.04 0.74
C ALA A 91 -11.72 0.55 0.46
N LEU A 92 -11.83 1.34 -0.59
CA LEU A 92 -13.09 1.86 -1.08
C LEU A 92 -13.93 0.70 -1.63
N PRO A 93 -15.24 0.60 -1.34
CA PRO A 93 -16.08 -0.48 -1.86
C PRO A 93 -16.27 -0.38 -3.39
N MET A 94 -16.11 0.82 -3.95
CA MET A 94 -16.25 1.10 -5.38
C MET A 94 -15.38 2.31 -5.78
N ASP A 95 -15.16 2.49 -7.08
CA ASP A 95 -14.47 3.65 -7.62
C ASP A 95 -15.35 4.91 -7.50
N PRO A 96 -14.88 5.98 -6.82
CA PRO A 96 -15.66 7.21 -6.66
C PRO A 96 -15.91 7.95 -7.98
N ASN A 97 -15.12 7.71 -9.03
CA ASN A 97 -15.28 8.36 -10.33
C ASN A 97 -16.25 7.60 -11.25
N THR A 98 -16.72 6.43 -10.85
CA THR A 98 -17.64 5.59 -11.64
C THR A 98 -18.99 5.40 -10.97
N ILE A 99 -19.32 6.22 -9.97
CA ILE A 99 -20.65 6.20 -9.35
C ILE A 99 -21.72 6.59 -10.38
N ASP A 100 -22.82 5.86 -10.38
CA ASP A 100 -23.99 6.12 -11.24
C ASP A 100 -25.24 6.45 -10.43
N TYR A 101 -25.15 6.51 -9.10
CA TYR A 101 -26.25 6.91 -8.22
C TYR A 101 -26.08 8.33 -7.70
N ASN A 102 -27.20 8.91 -7.27
CA ASN A 102 -27.22 10.19 -6.59
C ASN A 102 -27.74 10.01 -5.16
N CYS A 103 -27.18 10.78 -4.23
CA CYS A 103 -27.57 10.75 -2.84
C CYS A 103 -28.09 12.12 -2.39
N ASP A 104 -29.17 12.10 -1.61
CA ASP A 104 -29.66 13.25 -0.88
C ASP A 104 -29.48 13.06 0.64
N SER A 105 -30.13 13.91 1.43
CA SER A 105 -30.04 13.84 2.89
C SER A 105 -30.69 12.60 3.52
N ALA A 106 -31.49 11.84 2.75
CA ALA A 106 -32.30 10.74 3.24
C ALA A 106 -31.98 9.39 2.57
N SER A 107 -31.61 9.38 1.28
CA SER A 107 -31.41 8.15 0.52
C SER A 107 -30.47 8.30 -0.67
N CYS A 108 -29.98 7.16 -1.15
CA CYS A 108 -29.22 7.05 -2.41
C CYS A 108 -30.01 6.23 -3.40
N THR A 109 -30.18 6.76 -4.60
CA THR A 109 -30.98 6.15 -5.66
C THR A 109 -30.23 6.13 -6.98
N TYR A 110 -30.36 5.03 -7.70
CA TYR A 110 -29.93 4.93 -9.09
C TYR A 110 -30.83 5.79 -10.01
N PRO A 111 -30.42 6.03 -11.27
CA PRO A 111 -31.20 6.83 -12.21
C PRO A 111 -32.57 6.22 -12.56
N ASP A 112 -32.75 4.91 -12.32
CA ASP A 112 -34.02 4.20 -12.48
C ASP A 112 -34.97 4.34 -11.28
N GLY A 113 -34.53 5.04 -10.22
CA GLY A 113 -35.29 5.27 -8.98
C GLY A 113 -35.19 4.13 -7.96
N SER A 114 -34.46 3.06 -8.24
CA SER A 114 -34.22 1.99 -7.27
C SER A 114 -33.22 2.43 -6.18
N GLN A 115 -33.34 1.86 -4.99
CA GLN A 115 -32.46 2.20 -3.86
C GLN A 115 -31.10 1.51 -3.99
N VAL A 116 -30.04 2.26 -3.71
CA VAL A 116 -28.66 1.74 -3.71
C VAL A 116 -28.45 0.89 -2.45
N PRO A 117 -28.00 -0.38 -2.58
CA PRO A 117 -27.62 -1.21 -1.43
C PRO A 117 -26.51 -0.56 -0.61
N VAL A 118 -26.55 -0.73 0.71
CA VAL A 118 -25.58 -0.07 1.62
C VAL A 118 -24.13 -0.49 1.34
N GLU A 119 -23.92 -1.72 0.89
CA GLU A 119 -22.60 -2.25 0.56
C GLU A 119 -21.99 -1.60 -0.69
N GLN A 120 -22.82 -0.96 -1.51
CA GLN A 120 -22.42 -0.23 -2.72
C GLN A 120 -22.38 1.29 -2.48
N ARG A 121 -22.60 1.73 -1.24
CA ARG A 121 -22.52 3.14 -0.84
C ARG A 121 -21.10 3.45 -0.41
N CYS A 122 -20.51 4.47 -1.01
CA CYS A 122 -19.17 4.96 -0.65
C CYS A 122 -19.21 5.99 0.50
N GLY A 123 -20.40 6.27 1.06
CA GLY A 123 -20.55 7.21 2.17
C GLY A 123 -20.17 8.63 1.78
N MET A 124 -19.63 9.37 2.73
CA MET A 124 -19.16 10.75 2.52
C MET A 124 -18.10 10.88 1.43
N GLN A 125 -17.46 9.76 1.04
CA GLN A 125 -16.57 9.76 -0.11
C GLN A 125 -17.30 10.23 -1.36
N CYS A 126 -18.56 9.90 -1.62
CA CYS A 126 -19.25 10.37 -2.84
C CYS A 126 -20.39 11.35 -2.55
N GLY A 127 -20.24 12.14 -1.49
CA GLY A 127 -21.17 13.21 -1.17
C GLY A 127 -22.39 12.76 -0.37
N GLU A 128 -22.41 11.54 0.17
CA GLU A 128 -23.43 11.21 1.17
C GLU A 128 -23.19 12.05 2.43
N PRO A 129 -24.26 12.58 3.03
CA PRO A 129 -24.13 13.23 4.32
C PRO A 129 -23.58 12.25 5.36
N PRO A 130 -22.75 12.72 6.31
CA PRO A 130 -22.33 11.87 7.43
C PRO A 130 -23.55 11.44 8.24
N THR A 131 -23.54 10.21 8.76
CA THR A 131 -24.62 9.71 9.61
C THR A 131 -24.66 10.55 10.89
N PRO A 132 -25.84 10.90 11.43
CA PRO A 132 -25.92 11.57 12.71
C PRO A 132 -25.16 10.81 13.81
N GLY A 133 -24.10 11.41 14.34
CA GLY A 133 -23.22 10.79 15.35
C GLY A 133 -21.84 10.37 14.84
N ASP A 134 -21.61 10.37 13.52
CA ASP A 134 -20.29 10.11 12.97
C ASP A 134 -19.34 11.27 13.31
N VAL A 135 -18.36 11.03 14.18
CA VAL A 135 -17.30 12.00 14.50
C VAL A 135 -16.44 12.17 13.25
N GLN A 136 -16.69 13.25 12.53
CA GLN A 136 -15.88 13.66 11.39
C GLN A 136 -14.53 14.17 11.90
N ASN A 137 -13.58 13.26 12.16
CA ASN A 137 -12.23 13.62 12.65
C ASN A 137 -11.54 14.65 11.74
N HIS A 138 -11.90 14.72 10.45
CA HIS A 138 -11.41 15.74 9.53
C HIS A 138 -12.07 17.13 9.69
N LEU A 139 -13.33 17.23 10.13
CA LEU A 139 -13.98 18.52 10.39
C LEU A 139 -13.56 19.13 11.74
N ASN A 140 -13.04 18.31 12.66
CA ASN A 140 -12.63 18.77 13.99
C ASN A 140 -11.23 19.39 14.06
N ASN A 141 -10.45 19.36 12.97
CA ASN A 141 -9.10 19.94 12.93
C ASN A 141 -9.07 21.43 12.54
N ALA A 142 -10.20 22.07 12.26
CA ALA A 142 -10.27 23.49 11.89
C ALA A 142 -10.06 24.50 13.05
N ARG A 143 -9.70 24.04 14.26
CA ARG A 143 -9.39 24.92 15.40
C ARG A 143 -8.26 24.37 16.26
N ARG A 144 -7.01 24.61 15.87
CA ARG A 144 -5.91 24.88 16.81
C ARG A 144 -4.93 25.87 16.22
#